data_AF-A0A2A5XGH3-F1
#
_entry.id   AF-A0A2A5XGH3-F1
#
_cell.length_a   1.000
_cell.length_b   1.000
_cell.length_c   1.000
_cell.angle_alpha   90.00
_cell.angle_beta   90.00
_cell.angle_gamma   90.00
#
_symmetry.space_group_name_H-M   'P 1'
#
loop_
_entity.id
_entity.type
_entity.pdbx_description
1 polymer ?
#
loop_
_entity_poly.entity_id
_entity_poly.type
_entity_poly.pdbx_seq_one_letter_code
_entity_poly.pdbx_strand_id
1 'polypeptide(L)'
;MNSQNDYLKPYIPYDSCELITHPVLELRVWIHIVQKSTDHPENLTSDSINFIKKQFNWINSIYSNLKPPSITPPYNSISYIKDARIRFVVDTITFHIDETAWDRMKLVKEENKKRWMKILAINS
;
A
#
# COMPACT_ATOMS: atom_id res chain seq x y z
N MET A 1 -23.38 -13.42 -9.72
CA MET A 1 -23.06 -12.15 -10.41
C MET A 1 -22.88 -11.08 -9.35
N ASN A 2 -21.65 -10.57 -9.18
CA ASN A 2 -21.28 -9.65 -8.11
C ASN A 2 -21.72 -8.22 -8.45
N SER A 3 -22.95 -7.86 -8.06
CA SER A 3 -23.54 -6.53 -8.27
C SER A 3 -22.67 -5.38 -7.75
N GLN A 4 -21.85 -5.61 -6.74
CA GLN A 4 -20.90 -4.61 -6.21
C GLN A 4 -19.87 -4.14 -7.24
N ASN A 5 -19.37 -5.03 -8.10
CA ASN A 5 -18.35 -4.65 -9.08
C ASN A 5 -18.92 -3.80 -10.22
N ASP A 6 -20.20 -3.98 -10.55
CA ASP A 6 -20.85 -3.21 -11.62
C ASP A 6 -21.04 -1.74 -11.22
N TYR A 7 -21.25 -1.45 -9.93
CA TYR A 7 -21.32 -0.07 -9.42
C TYR A 7 -19.99 0.68 -9.49
N LEU A 8 -18.87 -0.03 -9.54
CA LEU A 8 -17.54 0.58 -9.58
C LEU A 8 -17.09 0.95 -11.00
N LYS A 9 -17.67 0.33 -12.03
CA LYS A 9 -17.31 0.55 -13.45
C LYS A 9 -17.28 2.02 -13.88
N PRO A 10 -18.25 2.88 -13.49
CA PRO A 10 -18.24 4.29 -13.90
C PRO A 10 -17.13 5.13 -13.26
N TYR A 11 -16.40 4.59 -12.28
CA TYR A 11 -15.32 5.28 -11.59
C TYR A 11 -13.94 4.79 -12.04
N ILE A 12 -13.89 3.83 -12.98
CA ILE A 12 -12.63 3.27 -13.47
C ILE A 12 -12.02 4.24 -14.51
N PRO A 13 -10.82 4.77 -14.27
CA PRO A 13 -10.25 5.82 -15.11
C PRO A 13 -9.52 5.24 -16.33
N TYR A 14 -10.27 4.69 -17.29
CA TYR A 14 -9.69 4.21 -18.55
C TYR A 14 -8.95 5.33 -19.30
N ASP A 15 -8.03 4.95 -20.20
CA ASP A 15 -7.21 5.91 -20.96
C ASP A 15 -8.05 6.87 -21.82
N SER A 16 -9.28 6.48 -22.20
CA SER A 16 -10.23 7.32 -22.94
C SER A 16 -10.98 8.35 -22.07
N CYS A 17 -10.92 8.24 -20.74
CA CYS A 17 -11.66 9.12 -19.84
C CYS A 17 -11.00 10.49 -19.73
N GLU A 18 -11.79 11.56 -19.69
CA GLU A 18 -11.29 12.92 -19.46
C GLU A 18 -11.01 13.17 -17.96
N LEU A 19 -10.16 14.16 -17.65
CA LEU A 19 -9.87 14.55 -16.27
C LEU A 19 -11.05 15.23 -15.56
N ILE A 20 -12.00 15.78 -16.31
CA ILE A 20 -13.19 16.44 -15.74
C ILE A 20 -14.10 15.41 -15.08
N THR A 21 -14.29 14.25 -15.71
CA THR A 21 -15.16 13.18 -15.19
C THR A 21 -14.40 12.21 -14.28
N HIS A 22 -13.11 12.00 -14.55
CA HIS A 22 -12.25 11.08 -13.79
C HIS A 22 -10.98 11.82 -13.35
N PRO A 23 -11.05 12.72 -12.37
CA PRO A 23 -9.90 13.53 -11.97
C PRO A 23 -8.81 12.68 -11.32
N VAL A 24 -7.63 13.29 -11.17
CA VAL A 24 -6.58 12.74 -10.31
C VAL A 24 -6.96 12.96 -8.85
N LEU A 25 -7.04 11.87 -8.08
CA LEU A 25 -7.34 11.85 -6.66
C LEU A 25 -6.05 11.95 -5.86
N GLU A 26 -5.94 13.02 -5.06
CA GLU A 26 -4.84 13.19 -4.11
C GLU A 26 -5.25 12.68 -2.72
N LEU A 27 -4.48 11.73 -2.21
CA LEU A 27 -4.66 11.15 -0.89
C LEU A 27 -3.56 11.67 0.02
N ARG A 28 -3.93 12.42 1.05
CA ARG A 28 -3.00 12.90 2.07
C ARG A 28 -2.67 11.77 3.03
N VAL A 29 -1.39 11.54 3.26
CA VAL A 29 -0.89 10.44 4.06
C VAL A 29 -0.20 10.96 5.31
N TRP A 30 -0.65 10.44 6.45
CA TRP A 30 0.02 10.58 7.73
C TRP A 30 0.82 9.31 8.03
N ILE A 31 2.13 9.47 8.18
CA ILE A 31 3.07 8.39 8.45
C ILE A 31 3.40 8.38 9.94
N HIS A 32 3.16 7.25 10.59
CA HIS A 32 3.56 6.99 11.97
C HIS A 32 4.80 6.10 11.95
N ILE A 33 5.89 6.58 12.52
CA ILE A 33 7.14 5.82 12.68
C ILE A 33 7.30 5.54 14.16
N VAL A 34 7.23 4.28 14.53
CA VAL A 34 7.48 3.84 15.90
C VAL A 34 8.96 3.50 16.03
N GLN A 35 9.60 4.03 17.05
CA GLN A 35 11.00 3.83 17.40
C GLN A 35 11.07 3.18 18.77
N LYS A 36 12.14 2.43 19.03
CA LYS A 36 12.37 1.83 20.33
C LYS A 36 12.59 2.90 21.38
N SER A 37 13.68 3.66 21.27
CA SER A 37 14.07 4.71 22.22
C SER A 37 14.67 5.92 21.48
N THR A 38 14.97 7.02 22.20
CA THR A 38 15.66 8.18 21.62
C THR A 38 17.09 7.84 21.18
N ASP A 39 17.81 7.08 22.00
CA ASP A 39 19.25 6.85 21.85
C ASP A 39 19.55 5.67 20.91
N HIS A 40 18.62 4.72 20.88
CA HIS A 40 18.69 3.52 20.05
C HIS A 40 17.34 3.31 19.34
N PRO A 41 17.00 4.15 18.34
CA PRO A 41 15.67 4.16 17.74
C PRO A 41 15.29 2.87 17.00
N GLU A 42 16.27 2.10 16.52
CA GLU A 42 16.09 0.83 15.78
C GLU A 42 15.12 0.95 14.57
N ASN A 43 14.90 2.16 14.07
CA ASN A 43 14.04 2.48 12.93
C ASN A 43 14.45 3.84 12.32
N LEU A 44 13.75 4.27 11.26
CA LEU A 44 13.92 5.56 10.61
C LEU A 44 13.80 6.72 11.61
N THR A 45 14.68 7.70 11.47
CA THR A 45 14.74 8.92 12.28
C THR A 45 14.38 10.17 11.46
N SER A 46 14.38 11.34 12.09
CA SER A 46 13.99 12.60 11.44
C SER A 46 14.87 12.98 10.23
N ASP A 47 16.11 12.53 10.18
CA ASP A 47 17.00 12.63 9.01
C ASP A 47 16.53 11.80 7.80
N SER A 48 15.67 10.80 8.02
CA SER A 48 15.14 9.91 6.99
C SER A 48 13.94 10.47 6.23
N ILE A 49 13.51 11.71 6.51
CA ILE A 49 12.36 12.34 5.83
C ILE A 49 12.52 12.34 4.31
N ASN A 50 13.72 12.61 3.81
CA ASN A 50 13.98 12.60 2.36
C ASN A 50 13.87 11.20 1.76
N PHE A 51 14.31 10.17 2.50
CA PHE A 51 14.12 8.78 2.08
C PHE A 51 12.62 8.44 1.99
N ILE A 52 11.83 8.80 3.00
CA ILE A 52 10.38 8.56 3.04
C ILE A 52 9.69 9.24 1.85
N LYS A 53 10.00 10.53 1.59
CA LYS A 53 9.46 11.25 0.43
C LYS A 53 9.80 10.56 -0.89
N LYS A 54 11.03 10.05 -1.04
CA LYS A 54 11.43 9.27 -2.24
C LYS A 54 10.63 7.97 -2.37
N GLN A 55 10.32 7.28 -1.28
CA GLN A 55 9.45 6.09 -1.32
C GLN A 55 8.06 6.45 -1.84
N PHE A 56 7.47 7.56 -1.39
CA PHE A 56 6.15 7.98 -1.89
C PHE A 56 6.18 8.46 -3.34
N ASN A 57 7.28 9.07 -3.79
CA ASN A 57 7.46 9.34 -5.22
C ASN A 57 7.51 8.05 -6.06
N TRP A 58 8.19 7.02 -5.56
CA TRP A 58 8.23 5.72 -6.22
C TRP A 58 6.85 5.04 -6.23
N ILE A 59 6.12 5.08 -5.12
CA ILE A 59 4.73 4.60 -5.05
C ILE A 59 3.87 5.33 -6.08
N ASN A 60 3.91 6.66 -6.14
CA ASN A 60 3.17 7.44 -7.12
C ASN A 60 3.53 7.04 -8.56
N SER A 61 4.81 6.76 -8.83
CA SER A 61 5.25 6.26 -10.14
C SER A 61 4.65 4.90 -10.50
N ILE A 62 4.39 4.03 -9.53
CA ILE A 62 3.71 2.75 -9.76
C ILE A 62 2.25 3.01 -10.15
N TYR A 63 1.54 3.83 -9.37
CA TYR A 63 0.13 4.12 -9.62
C TYR A 63 -0.11 4.94 -10.88
N SER A 64 0.88 5.70 -11.37
CA SER A 64 0.79 6.42 -12.64
C SER A 64 1.25 5.62 -13.86
N ASN A 65 1.92 4.48 -13.65
CA ASN A 65 2.48 3.65 -14.72
C ASN A 65 2.25 2.16 -14.42
N LEU A 66 0.99 1.78 -14.24
CA LEU A 66 0.60 0.40 -14.06
C LEU A 66 1.05 -0.40 -15.27
N LYS A 67 1.59 -1.60 -15.05
CA LYS A 67 2.00 -2.49 -16.14
C LYS A 67 0.82 -3.36 -16.58
N PRO A 68 0.74 -3.72 -17.87
CA PRO A 68 -0.27 -4.66 -18.32
C PRO A 68 -0.11 -6.00 -17.59
N PRO A 69 -1.21 -6.73 -17.36
CA PRO A 69 -1.15 -8.04 -16.72
C PRO A 69 -0.28 -8.99 -17.56
N SER A 70 0.58 -9.76 -16.88
CA SER A 70 1.44 -10.76 -17.53
C SER A 70 0.67 -11.93 -18.14
N ILE A 71 -0.58 -12.14 -17.70
CA ILE A 71 -1.48 -13.17 -18.21
C ILE A 71 -2.40 -12.52 -19.23
N THR A 72 -2.38 -13.04 -20.47
CA THR A 72 -3.32 -12.62 -21.51
C THR A 72 -4.74 -12.98 -21.06
N PRO A 73 -5.65 -12.01 -20.90
CA PRO A 73 -7.01 -12.32 -20.51
C PRO A 73 -7.71 -13.14 -21.61
N PRO A 74 -8.55 -14.12 -21.25
CA PRO A 74 -9.35 -14.84 -22.23
C PRO A 74 -10.35 -13.86 -22.90
N TYR A 75 -10.58 -14.03 -24.20
CA TYR A 75 -11.58 -13.27 -24.99
C TYR A 75 -11.30 -11.79 -25.28
N ASN A 76 -10.07 -11.38 -25.62
CA ASN A 76 -9.77 -10.03 -26.13
C ASN A 76 -10.22 -8.86 -25.21
N SER A 77 -10.53 -9.12 -23.93
CA SER A 77 -10.96 -8.08 -23.00
C SER A 77 -9.74 -7.31 -22.51
N ILE A 78 -9.37 -6.24 -23.22
CA ILE A 78 -8.33 -5.32 -22.76
C ILE A 78 -8.97 -4.40 -21.71
N SER A 79 -9.07 -4.87 -20.47
CA SER A 79 -9.36 -4.02 -19.30
C SER A 79 -8.05 -3.61 -18.66
N TYR A 80 -7.23 -2.88 -19.41
CA TYR A 80 -5.97 -2.34 -18.92
C TYR A 80 -6.13 -0.84 -18.68
N ILE A 81 -5.63 -0.39 -17.54
CA ILE A 81 -5.59 1.02 -17.14
C ILE A 81 -4.11 1.33 -16.93
N LYS A 82 -3.60 2.34 -17.62
CA LYS A 82 -2.19 2.73 -17.50
C LYS A 82 -1.91 3.57 -16.25
N ASP A 83 -2.87 4.41 -15.85
CA ASP A 83 -2.76 5.30 -14.70
C ASP A 83 -4.01 5.18 -13.82
N ALA A 84 -3.82 4.81 -12.55
CA ALA A 84 -4.89 4.72 -11.58
C ALA A 84 -5.52 6.07 -11.22
N ARG A 85 -4.89 7.17 -11.62
CA ARG A 85 -5.23 8.56 -11.25
C ARG A 85 -5.26 8.77 -9.74
N ILE A 86 -4.46 8.02 -8.99
CA ILE A 86 -4.27 8.20 -7.54
C ILE A 86 -2.86 8.74 -7.31
N ARG A 87 -2.73 9.74 -6.44
CA ARG A 87 -1.47 10.32 -5.98
C ARG A 87 -1.47 10.42 -4.47
N PHE A 88 -0.44 9.88 -3.84
CA PHE A 88 -0.22 9.98 -2.41
C PHE A 88 0.68 11.17 -2.11
N VAL A 89 0.24 12.04 -1.21
CA VAL A 89 0.98 13.22 -0.76
C VAL A 89 1.28 13.04 0.72
N VAL A 90 2.56 12.96 1.07
CA VAL A 90 2.97 12.89 2.48
C VAL A 90 2.69 14.24 3.12
N ASP A 91 1.68 14.28 4.00
CA ASP A 91 1.22 15.48 4.68
C ASP A 91 1.94 15.64 6.03
N THR A 92 1.92 14.57 6.84
CA THR A 92 2.48 14.58 8.19
C THR A 92 3.31 13.33 8.44
N ILE A 93 4.43 13.48 9.15
CA ILE A 93 5.26 12.37 9.66
C ILE A 93 5.42 12.56 11.16
N THR A 94 5.04 11.55 11.95
CA THR A 94 5.17 11.58 13.41
C THR A 94 6.02 10.42 13.87
N PHE A 95 6.97 10.72 14.75
CA PHE A 95 7.83 9.74 15.39
C PHE A 95 7.29 9.48 16.80
N HIS A 96 7.07 8.20 17.10
CA HIS A 96 6.59 7.70 18.39
C HIS A 96 7.70 6.90 19.03
N ILE A 97 7.83 7.00 20.35
CA ILE A 97 8.76 6.19 21.13
C ILE A 97 7.93 5.21 21.94
N ASP A 98 8.20 3.91 21.79
CA ASP A 98 7.50 2.87 22.54
C ASP A 98 8.43 1.70 22.84
N GLU A 99 9.27 1.86 23.88
CA GLU A 99 10.18 0.80 24.35
C GLU A 99 9.43 -0.44 24.83
N THR A 100 8.25 -0.26 25.45
CA THR A 100 7.53 -1.33 26.14
C THR A 100 6.83 -2.27 25.16
N ALA A 101 6.22 -1.72 24.10
CA ALA A 101 5.62 -2.53 23.04
C ALA A 101 6.63 -2.97 21.99
N TRP A 102 7.82 -2.36 21.92
CA TRP A 102 8.86 -2.69 20.94
C TRP A 102 9.18 -4.19 20.92
N ASP A 103 9.37 -4.78 22.11
CA ASP A 103 9.70 -6.20 22.24
C ASP A 103 8.55 -7.13 21.80
N ARG A 104 7.31 -6.64 21.84
CA ARG A 104 6.14 -7.38 21.32
C ARG A 104 6.02 -7.34 19.80
N MET A 105 6.65 -6.34 19.15
CA MET A 105 6.72 -6.25 17.69
C MET A 105 7.82 -7.12 17.09
N LYS A 106 8.68 -7.74 17.92
CA LYS A 106 9.71 -8.66 17.42
C LYS A 106 9.07 -9.85 16.73
N LEU A 107 9.56 -10.12 15.53
CA LEU A 107 9.18 -11.29 14.73
C LEU A 107 9.76 -12.54 15.40
N VAL A 108 8.97 -13.14 16.30
CA VAL A 108 9.35 -14.40 16.95
C VAL A 108 9.20 -15.51 15.89
N LYS A 109 10.30 -16.19 15.56
CA LYS A 109 10.23 -17.38 14.71
C LYS A 109 9.35 -18.43 15.40
N GLU A 110 8.28 -18.84 14.74
CA GLU A 110 7.44 -19.93 15.23
C GLU A 110 8.17 -21.27 15.03
N GLU A 111 8.78 -21.77 16.11
CA GLU A 111 9.55 -23.02 16.10
C GLU A 111 8.64 -24.27 16.11
N ASN A 112 7.37 -24.12 16.51
CA ASN A 112 6.44 -25.24 16.53
C ASN A 112 5.78 -25.44 15.16
N LYS A 113 6.34 -26.38 14.37
CA LYS A 113 5.79 -26.79 13.06
C LYS A 113 4.31 -27.19 13.10
N LYS A 114 3.78 -27.66 14.24
CA LYS A 114 2.36 -28.06 14.37
C LYS A 114 1.41 -26.87 14.54
N ARG A 115 1.90 -25.68 14.90
CA ARG A 115 1.07 -24.48 15.09
C ARG A 115 0.54 -23.92 13.77
N TRP A 116 1.33 -24.02 12.70
CA TRP A 116 0.91 -23.69 11.33
C TRP A 116 -0.24 -24.57 10.83
N MET A 117 -0.21 -25.87 11.15
CA MET A 117 -1.28 -26.81 10.77
C MET A 117 -2.62 -26.50 11.45
N LYS A 118 -2.60 -26.00 12.70
CA LYS A 118 -3.81 -25.56 13.41
C LYS A 118 -4.45 -24.32 12.78
N ILE A 119 -3.64 -23.37 12.31
CA ILE A 119 -4.15 -22.15 11.65
C ILE A 119 -4.78 -22.48 10.30
N LEU A 120 -4.17 -23.41 9.54
CA LEU A 120 -4.71 -23.85 8.25
C LEU A 120 -6.02 -24.64 8.39
N ALA A 121 -6.16 -25.44 9.44
CA ALA A 121 -7.37 -26.22 9.70
C ALA A 121 -8.59 -25.40 10.19
N ILE A 122 -8.39 -24.14 10.58
CA ILE A 122 -9.50 -23.25 10.99
C ILE A 122 -10.21 -22.65 9.76
N ASN A 123 -9.58 -22.69 8.57
CA ASN A 123 -10.12 -22.15 7.31
C ASN A 123 -10.58 -23.25 6.33
N SER A 124 -10.77 -24.48 6.79
CA SER A 124 -11.28 -25.62 6.00
C SER A 124 -12.64 -26.09 6.51
#